data_AF-A0A965PFT9-F1
#
_entry.id   AF-A0A965PFT9-F1
#
_cell.length_a   1.000
_cell.length_b   1.000
_cell.length_c   1.000
_cell.angle_alpha   90.00
_cell.angle_beta   90.00
_cell.angle_gamma   90.00
#
_symmetry.space_group_name_H-M   'P 1'
#
loop_
_entity.id
_entity.type
_entity.pdbx_description
1 polymer ?
#
loop_
_entity_poly.entity_id
_entity_poly.type
_entity_poly.pdbx_seq_one_letter_code
_entity_poly.pdbx_strand_id
1 'polypeptide(L)'
;MGSQPCPGEEVCQVIGPLSRYPDAPIEEVCGGCDKRDTKPGQQPRYIADAIAEAMALDEVKAVGGVFQYPDGLTLWQWACIRSLERARQKDSDRERVRQEANNKQAALESRMRSRMGG
;
A
#
# COMPACT_ATOMS: atom_id res chain seq x y z
N MET A 1 -5.60 -27.32 5.77
CA MET A 1 -4.29 -26.95 6.34
C MET A 1 -4.26 -25.43 6.38
N GLY A 2 -4.14 -24.66 7.45
CA GLY A 2 -4.12 -24.83 8.89
C GLY A 2 -4.03 -23.39 9.40
N SER A 3 -5.02 -22.92 10.15
CA SER A 3 -5.29 -21.53 10.55
C SER A 3 -4.28 -20.92 11.54
N GLN A 4 -3.03 -21.38 11.52
CA GLN A 4 -2.00 -20.88 12.42
C GLN A 4 -1.23 -19.73 11.78
N PRO A 5 -1.01 -18.62 12.52
CA PRO A 5 -0.27 -17.46 12.04
C PRO A 5 1.17 -17.83 11.67
N CYS A 6 1.85 -16.93 10.95
CA CYS A 6 3.25 -17.11 10.63
C CYS A 6 4.06 -17.42 11.91
N PRO A 7 4.79 -18.55 11.97
CA PRO A 7 5.59 -18.89 13.16
C PRO A 7 6.85 -18.03 13.32
N GLY A 8 7.09 -17.06 12.43
CA GLY A 8 8.31 -16.26 12.39
C GLY A 8 9.45 -16.93 11.61
N GLU A 9 10.47 -16.15 11.27
CA GLU A 9 11.57 -16.57 10.41
C GLU A 9 12.40 -17.71 11.02
N GLU A 10 12.85 -17.54 12.28
CA GLU A 10 13.70 -18.51 12.99
C GLU A 10 13.09 -19.91 13.05
N VAL A 11 11.79 -20.00 13.32
CA VAL A 11 11.06 -21.26 13.38
C VAL A 11 10.78 -21.79 11.96
N CYS A 12 10.49 -20.91 11.00
CA CYS A 12 10.22 -21.26 9.62
C CYS A 12 11.46 -21.81 8.89
N GLN A 13 12.68 -21.40 9.27
CA GLN A 13 13.93 -21.97 8.77
C GLN A 13 14.13 -23.44 9.19
N VAL A 14 13.49 -23.89 10.27
CA VAL A 14 13.59 -25.28 10.77
C VAL A 14 12.46 -26.16 10.24
N ILE A 15 11.22 -25.66 10.23
CA ILE A 15 10.02 -26.47 9.94
C ILE A 15 9.10 -25.91 8.85
N GLY A 16 9.41 -24.74 8.28
CA GLY A 16 8.57 -24.02 7.32
C GLY A 16 9.15 -23.97 5.91
N PRO A 17 8.53 -23.20 4.99
CA PRO A 17 9.00 -23.09 3.60
C PRO A 17 10.45 -22.60 3.45
N LEU A 18 10.95 -21.77 4.38
CA LEU A 18 12.35 -21.31 4.37
C LEU A 18 13.35 -22.46 4.53
N SER A 19 13.00 -23.54 5.26
CA SER A 19 13.85 -24.73 5.39
C SER A 19 14.13 -25.43 4.04
N ARG A 20 13.25 -25.24 3.05
CA ARG A 20 13.38 -25.85 1.71
C ARG A 20 14.20 -25.01 0.75
N TYR A 21 14.43 -23.73 1.09
CA TYR A 21 15.13 -22.76 0.26
C TYR A 21 16.12 -21.94 1.12
N PRO A 22 17.16 -22.57 1.68
CA PRO A 22 18.06 -21.92 2.64
C PRO A 22 18.90 -20.79 2.02
N ASP A 23 19.18 -20.87 0.72
CA ASP A 23 20.01 -19.88 0.00
C ASP A 23 19.19 -18.84 -0.78
N ALA A 24 17.86 -18.97 -0.79
CA ALA A 24 16.99 -18.03 -1.49
C ALA A 24 16.75 -16.77 -0.62
N PRO A 25 16.64 -15.57 -1.22
CA PRO A 25 16.28 -14.37 -0.48
C PRO A 25 14.96 -14.55 0.28
N ILE A 26 14.96 -14.18 1.56
CA ILE A 26 13.81 -14.33 2.45
C ILE A 26 12.59 -13.62 1.85
N GLU A 27 12.79 -12.47 1.21
CA GLU A 27 11.74 -11.69 0.58
C GLU A 27 11.03 -12.45 -0.55
N GLU A 28 11.74 -13.28 -1.31
CA GLU A 28 11.18 -14.07 -2.41
C GLU A 28 10.33 -15.23 -1.86
N VAL A 29 10.88 -15.97 -0.90
CA VAL A 29 10.19 -17.12 -0.29
C VAL A 29 8.98 -16.66 0.54
N CYS A 30 9.16 -15.60 1.34
CA CYS A 30 8.10 -15.04 2.16
C CYS A 30 7.09 -14.23 1.33
N GLY A 31 7.48 -13.66 0.19
CA GLY A 31 6.58 -12.92 -0.71
C GLY A 31 5.43 -13.79 -1.24
N GLY A 32 5.70 -15.08 -1.47
CA GLY A 32 4.70 -16.07 -1.88
C GLY A 32 3.92 -16.71 -0.72
N CYS A 33 4.32 -16.50 0.54
CA CYS A 33 3.80 -17.25 1.68
C CYS A 33 2.39 -16.79 2.12
N ASP A 34 1.44 -17.70 2.09
CA ASP A 34 0.04 -17.57 2.53
C ASP A 34 -0.13 -17.34 4.04
N LYS A 35 0.93 -17.54 4.82
CA LYS A 35 0.98 -17.20 6.25
C LYS A 35 1.51 -15.80 6.54
N ARG A 36 2.04 -15.07 5.54
CA ARG A 36 2.61 -13.73 5.76
C ARG A 36 1.48 -12.70 5.85
N ASP A 37 1.39 -12.01 6.98
CA ASP A 37 0.37 -10.98 7.28
C ASP A 37 0.36 -9.79 6.31
N THR A 38 1.36 -9.69 5.42
CA THR A 38 1.46 -8.63 4.40
C THR A 38 0.65 -8.89 3.14
N LYS A 39 -0.07 -10.01 3.02
CA LYS A 39 -0.95 -10.27 1.87
C LYS A 39 -2.27 -9.50 2.00
N PRO A 40 -2.81 -8.90 0.91
CA PRO A 40 -4.16 -8.36 0.91
C PRO A 40 -5.16 -9.43 1.37
N GLY A 41 -5.93 -9.14 2.43
CA GLY A 41 -6.86 -10.07 3.05
C GLY A 41 -6.32 -10.82 4.28
N GLN A 42 -5.02 -10.72 4.59
CA GLN A 42 -4.40 -11.29 5.81
C GLN A 42 -4.07 -10.23 6.86
N GLN A 43 -4.48 -8.97 6.65
CA GLN A 43 -4.31 -7.94 7.66
C GLN A 43 -5.06 -8.29 8.95
N PRO A 44 -4.54 -7.92 10.13
CA PRO A 44 -5.26 -8.04 11.38
C PRO A 44 -6.69 -7.48 11.29
N ARG A 45 -7.65 -8.14 11.96
CA ARG A 45 -9.07 -7.82 11.81
C ARG A 45 -9.40 -6.34 12.03
N TYR A 46 -8.78 -5.72 13.05
CA TYR A 46 -8.99 -4.30 13.34
C TYR A 46 -8.53 -3.37 12.20
N ILE A 47 -7.53 -3.77 11.42
CA ILE A 47 -7.09 -3.03 10.22
C ILE A 47 -8.11 -3.23 9.10
N ALA A 48 -8.60 -4.47 8.91
CA ALA A 48 -9.64 -4.74 7.91
C ALA A 48 -10.91 -3.90 8.18
N ASP A 49 -11.34 -3.83 9.43
CA ASP A 49 -12.51 -3.05 9.84
C ASP A 49 -12.26 -1.54 9.62
N ALA A 50 -11.05 -1.04 9.92
CA ALA A 50 -10.68 0.36 9.66
C ALA A 50 -10.65 0.71 8.16
N ILE A 51 -10.19 -0.21 7.30
CA ILE A 51 -10.21 -0.04 5.84
C ILE A 51 -11.65 0.01 5.35
N ALA A 52 -12.49 -0.92 5.78
CA ALA A 52 -13.90 -0.96 5.40
C ALA A 52 -14.63 0.33 5.80
N GLU A 53 -14.41 0.80 7.03
CA GLU A 53 -14.99 2.05 7.51
C GLU A 53 -14.52 3.26 6.68
N ALA A 54 -13.21 3.35 6.41
CA ALA A 54 -12.66 4.44 5.61
C ALA A 54 -13.27 4.48 4.19
N MET A 55 -13.47 3.32 3.56
CA MET A 55 -14.09 3.23 2.24
C MET A 55 -15.57 3.63 2.27
N ALA A 56 -16.33 3.15 3.25
CA ALA A 56 -17.74 3.51 3.39
C ALA A 56 -17.93 5.03 3.58
N LEU A 57 -17.11 5.67 4.41
CA LEU A 57 -17.15 7.12 4.62
C LEU A 57 -16.75 7.90 3.36
N ASP A 58 -15.81 7.38 2.59
CA ASP A 58 -15.39 7.99 1.33
C ASP A 58 -16.48 7.93 0.26
N GLU A 59 -17.21 6.82 0.16
CA GLU A 59 -18.38 6.70 -0.72
C GLU A 59 -19.45 7.74 -0.37
N VAL A 60 -19.72 7.93 0.93
CA VAL A 60 -20.65 8.97 1.40
C VAL A 60 -20.18 10.36 0.97
N LYS A 61 -18.89 10.69 1.06
CA LYS A 61 -18.34 11.96 0.56
C LYS A 61 -18.45 12.07 -0.96
N ALA A 62 -18.21 10.97 -1.69
CA ALA A 62 -18.25 10.94 -3.14
C ALA A 62 -19.66 11.26 -3.70
N VAL A 63 -20.71 10.88 -2.98
CA VAL A 63 -22.11 11.22 -3.32
C VAL A 63 -22.57 12.58 -2.79
N GLY A 64 -21.67 13.38 -2.21
CA GLY A 64 -21.94 14.72 -1.71
C GLY A 64 -22.33 14.81 -0.23
N GLY A 65 -22.19 13.71 0.53
CA GLY A 65 -22.36 13.72 1.98
C GLY A 65 -21.31 14.57 2.68
N VAL A 66 -21.72 15.28 3.73
CA VAL A 66 -20.86 16.16 4.53
C VAL A 66 -20.96 15.78 6.00
N PHE A 67 -19.81 15.63 6.65
CA PHE A 67 -19.70 15.37 8.08
C PHE A 67 -19.30 16.65 8.82
N GLN A 68 -20.08 17.07 9.81
CA GLN A 68 -19.73 18.23 10.63
C GLN A 68 -18.86 17.82 11.82
N TYR A 69 -17.84 18.62 12.13
CA TYR A 69 -17.00 18.40 13.30
C TYR A 69 -17.59 19.13 14.52
N PRO A 70 -17.52 18.57 15.75
CA PRO A 70 -16.93 17.26 16.07
C PRO A 70 -17.90 16.08 15.92
N ASP A 71 -19.20 16.34 15.89
CA ASP A 71 -20.22 15.34 16.28
C ASP A 71 -20.67 14.43 15.14
N GLY A 72 -20.36 14.80 13.89
CA GLY A 72 -20.81 14.08 12.70
C GLY A 72 -20.13 12.73 12.48
N LEU A 73 -19.01 12.45 13.18
CA LEU A 73 -18.31 11.17 13.18
C LEU A 73 -17.65 10.93 14.54
N THR A 74 -17.46 9.66 14.89
CA THR A 74 -16.64 9.28 16.04
C THR A 74 -15.15 9.63 15.82
N LEU A 75 -14.38 9.74 16.90
CA LEU A 75 -12.92 9.96 16.81
C LEU A 75 -12.21 8.90 15.96
N TRP A 76 -12.66 7.66 16.03
CA TRP A 76 -12.11 6.54 15.26
C TRP A 76 -12.42 6.68 13.77
N GLN A 77 -13.64 7.03 13.40
CA GLN A 77 -14.04 7.30 12.01
C GLN A 77 -13.27 8.48 11.41
N TRP A 78 -13.10 9.57 12.18
CA TRP A 78 -12.25 10.69 11.79
C TRP A 78 -10.80 10.28 11.57
N ALA A 79 -10.28 9.32 12.32
CA ALA A 79 -8.94 8.79 12.11
C ALA A 79 -8.86 7.95 10.82
N CYS A 80 -9.85 7.11 10.56
CA CYS A 80 -9.92 6.26 9.36
C CYS A 80 -9.93 7.10 8.08
N ILE A 81 -10.84 8.08 7.98
CA ILE A 81 -10.96 8.90 6.78
C ILE A 81 -9.73 9.80 6.54
N ARG A 82 -9.16 10.39 7.60
CA ARG A 82 -7.93 11.20 7.48
C ARG A 82 -6.73 10.37 7.07
N SER A 83 -6.65 9.12 7.52
CA SER A 83 -5.61 8.18 7.09
C SER A 83 -5.70 7.88 5.60
N LEU A 84 -6.91 7.65 5.07
CA LEU A 84 -7.15 7.44 3.64
C LEU A 84 -6.78 8.69 2.82
N GLU A 85 -7.20 9.88 3.25
CA GLU A 85 -6.87 11.14 2.57
C GLU A 85 -5.35 11.38 2.52
N ARG A 86 -4.64 11.11 3.61
CA ARG A 86 -3.16 11.20 3.64
C ARG A 86 -2.49 10.21 2.71
N ALA A 87 -3.02 8.98 2.61
CA ALA A 87 -2.48 7.98 1.70
C ALA A 87 -2.63 8.44 0.24
N ARG A 88 -3.82 8.92 -0.15
CA ARG A 88 -4.08 9.47 -1.49
C ARG A 88 -3.19 10.66 -1.81
N GLN A 89 -3.00 11.57 -0.85
CA GLN A 89 -2.10 12.71 -1.04
C GLN A 89 -0.66 12.26 -1.34
N LYS A 90 -0.15 11.29 -0.58
CA LYS A 90 1.19 10.72 -0.81
C LYS A 90 1.32 10.07 -2.18
N ASP A 91 0.31 9.36 -2.63
CA ASP A 91 0.33 8.73 -3.96
C ASP A 91 0.29 9.77 -5.08
N SER A 92 -0.53 10.82 -4.93
CA SER A 92 -0.54 11.96 -5.85
C SER A 92 0.81 12.69 -5.89
N ASP A 93 1.47 12.88 -4.75
CA ASP A 93 2.78 13.53 -4.69
C ASP A 93 3.86 12.68 -5.37
N ARG A 94 3.83 11.36 -5.16
CA ARG A 94 4.74 10.42 -5.85
C ARG A 94 4.53 10.43 -7.35
N GLU A 95 3.29 10.44 -7.80
CA GLU A 95 2.95 10.48 -9.23
C GLU A 95 3.40 11.80 -9.86
N ARG A 96 3.20 12.93 -9.19
CA ARG A 96 3.70 14.24 -9.64
C ARG A 96 5.22 14.22 -9.83
N VAL A 97 5.97 13.69 -8.85
CA VAL A 97 7.43 13.59 -8.94
C VAL A 97 7.86 12.72 -10.12
N ARG A 98 7.17 11.60 -10.37
CA ARG A 98 7.44 10.73 -11.54
C ARG A 98 7.18 11.44 -12.85
N GLN A 99 6.06 12.16 -12.96
CA GLN A 99 5.73 12.92 -14.17
C GLN A 99 6.74 14.04 -14.45
N GLU A 100 7.17 14.77 -13.42
CA GLU A 100 8.21 15.79 -13.56
C GLU A 100 9.55 15.20 -14.04
N ALA A 101 9.95 14.04 -13.51
CA ALA A 101 11.16 13.35 -13.95
C ALA A 101 11.06 12.91 -15.42
N ASN A 102 9.93 12.30 -15.81
CA ASN A 102 9.67 11.87 -17.19
C ASN A 102 9.67 13.07 -18.15
N ASN A 103 9.03 14.18 -17.78
CA ASN A 103 8.99 15.39 -18.60
C ASN A 103 10.38 16.01 -18.78
N LYS A 104 11.22 16.03 -17.74
CA LYS A 104 12.61 16.49 -17.82
C LYS A 104 13.44 15.60 -18.75
N GLN A 105 13.27 14.29 -18.65
CA GLN A 105 13.97 13.33 -19.50
C GLN A 105 13.54 13.48 -20.97
N ALA A 106 12.25 13.56 -21.25
CA ALA A 106 11.72 13.78 -22.60
C ALA A 106 12.21 15.11 -23.22
N ALA A 107 12.29 16.18 -22.41
CA ALA A 107 12.81 17.47 -22.86
C ALA A 107 14.32 17.41 -23.19
N LEU A 108 15.10 16.67 -22.40
CA LEU A 108 16.53 16.43 -22.67
C LEU A 108 16.75 15.62 -23.95
N GLU A 109 16.01 14.53 -24.13
CA GLU A 109 16.09 13.67 -25.31
C GLU A 109 15.71 14.43 -26.59
N SER A 110 14.65 15.25 -26.54
CA SER A 110 14.24 16.11 -27.67
C SER A 110 15.32 17.12 -28.05
N ARG A 111 15.99 17.72 -27.05
CA ARG A 111 17.13 18.64 -27.28
C ARG A 111 18.34 17.93 -27.90
N MET A 112 18.68 16.74 -27.43
CA MET A 112 19.79 15.95 -27.99
C MET A 112 19.50 15.52 -29.44
N ARG A 113 18.27 15.07 -29.72
CA ARG A 113 17.86 14.65 -31.06
C ARG A 113 17.87 15.81 -32.07
N SER A 114 17.43 17.00 -31.64
CA SER A 114 17.48 18.21 -32.46
C SER A 114 18.91 18.67 -32.77
N ARG A 115 19.89 18.30 -31.94
CA ARG A 115 21.31 18.67 -32.09
C ARG A 115 22.14 17.70 -32.93
N MET A 116 21.63 16.48 -33.15
CA MET A 116 22.28 15.47 -34.01
C MET A 116 21.64 15.34 -35.41
N GLY A 117 20.46 15.94 -35.61
CA GLY A 117 19.72 15.87 -36.88
C GLY A 117 19.84 17.12 -37.76
N GLY A 118 20.70 18.08 -37.41
CA GLY A 118 21.05 19.26 -38.21
C GLY A 118 22.57 19.41 -38.26
#